data_AF-A0A800CB66-F1
#
_entry.id   AF-A0A800CB66-F1
#
_cell.length_a   1.000
_cell.length_b   1.000
_cell.length_c   1.000
_cell.angle_alpha   90.00
_cell.angle_beta   90.00
_cell.angle_gamma   90.00
#
_symmetry.space_group_name_H-M   'P 1'
#
loop_
_entity.id
_entity.type
_entity.pdbx_description
1 polymer ?
#
loop_
_entity_poly.entity_id
_entity_poly.type
_entity_poly.pdbx_seq_one_letter_code
_entity_poly.pdbx_strand_id
1 'polypeptide(L)'
;MKKKVIPLSPDPEFDEVTLKLENNDLATTEERGELFRKAMQLAVQDSVRVWLVDQLSFSPYRADVAVTADLAGGISGAQLYPYTVRRVDEVGGAIKIANSKLLIEPWNPLGGTNWIYDTMPQRAAGEYATVSDPFTGLQLPNRVEKAELVVKTGLPVAKTLDWVDLTFQDEIVVPDDAWVDWDAENQKFITAAEKYTETVTANIKSVVYYPEDMFSTVTWHDGSPISLGDFVMGMILQFDRAKEASAIYDEAVVPDVQSFLSHFKGVRILSTDPLVIETYDDQYAMDAENSIYDWWPYYDYGQASWHTLAVAYKAEENKELAFSADKADSLEVEWMSFISGPSLEVLKKYLDEASGEGFIPYANTLGEYVTAEEAAARYENLAKFYDAYGHFWVNTGPFILKGVFPVEGSLEFVRNEAYPDSANKWARFSEPKIADVSLDGPGRVKIGDEATFEVSVTYKGDPYPAAEIGEVKYLVFDSESNLIASGPAELVEDGKYQVVLGSDVTGKLEAGSNRIEVAVTSLVVSIPSFADMEFVSVP
;
A
#
# COMPACT_ATOMS: atom_id res chain seq x y z
N MET A 1 27.65 13.07 17.71
CA MET A 1 28.01 13.93 16.57
C MET A 1 26.72 14.28 15.86
N LYS A 2 26.30 15.56 15.86
CA LYS A 2 25.15 15.97 15.04
C LYS A 2 25.51 15.71 13.58
N LYS A 3 24.83 14.77 12.91
CA LYS A 3 24.94 14.62 11.45
C LYS A 3 24.56 15.99 10.89
N LYS A 4 25.53 16.67 10.29
CA LYS A 4 25.29 17.90 9.54
C LYS A 4 24.48 17.43 8.33
N VAL A 5 23.15 17.56 8.39
CA VAL A 5 22.30 17.40 7.21
C VAL A 5 22.78 18.49 6.26
N ILE A 6 23.46 18.08 5.20
CA ILE A 6 23.78 18.98 4.09
C ILE A 6 22.44 19.09 3.35
N PRO A 7 21.76 20.25 3.38
CA PRO A 7 20.55 20.41 2.58
C PRO A 7 20.94 20.17 1.12
N LEU A 8 20.25 19.24 0.47
CA LEU A 8 20.34 19.07 -0.96
C LEU A 8 19.72 20.33 -1.58
N SER A 9 20.42 20.93 -2.54
CA SER A 9 19.93 22.06 -3.32
C SER A 9 19.97 21.61 -4.77
N PRO A 10 19.02 20.77 -5.22
CA PRO A 10 18.98 20.30 -6.59
C PRO A 10 18.85 21.50 -7.55
N ASP A 11 19.22 21.29 -8.81
CA ASP A 11 18.89 22.25 -9.86
C ASP A 11 17.36 22.51 -9.86
N PRO A 12 16.89 23.78 -9.95
CA PRO A 12 15.46 24.09 -9.91
C PRO A 12 14.63 23.37 -10.98
N GLU A 13 15.19 23.12 -12.16
CA GLU A 13 14.52 22.37 -13.22
C GLU A 13 14.38 20.89 -12.85
N PHE A 14 15.38 20.33 -12.15
CA PHE A 14 15.31 18.96 -11.66
C PHE A 14 14.23 18.82 -10.57
N ASP A 15 14.22 19.75 -9.61
CA ASP A 15 13.23 19.80 -8.53
C ASP A 15 11.79 19.89 -9.08
N GLU A 16 11.53 20.79 -10.04
CA GLU A 16 10.22 20.93 -10.68
C GLU A 16 9.77 19.62 -11.36
N VAL A 17 10.67 18.98 -12.12
CA VAL A 17 10.35 17.73 -12.83
C VAL A 17 10.07 16.61 -11.84
N THR A 18 10.85 16.48 -10.76
CA THR A 18 10.63 15.44 -9.75
C THR A 18 9.35 15.67 -8.98
N LEU A 19 9.02 16.91 -8.62
CA LEU A 19 7.76 17.24 -7.94
C LEU A 19 6.54 16.94 -8.81
N LYS A 20 6.61 17.20 -10.13
CA LYS A 20 5.54 16.81 -11.05
C LYS A 20 5.34 15.31 -11.12
N LEU A 21 6.44 14.56 -11.20
CA LEU A 21 6.40 13.09 -11.22
C LEU A 21 5.91 12.50 -9.89
N GLU A 22 6.32 13.06 -8.76
CA GLU A 22 5.92 12.62 -7.42
C GLU A 22 4.42 12.85 -7.18
N ASN A 23 3.89 14.00 -7.61
CA ASN A 23 2.50 14.38 -7.38
C ASN A 23 1.53 13.95 -8.49
N ASN A 24 2.00 13.21 -9.50
CA ASN A 24 1.23 12.91 -10.72
C ASN A 24 0.62 14.18 -11.37
N ASP A 25 1.34 15.30 -11.33
CA ASP A 25 0.93 16.55 -11.98
C ASP A 25 1.30 16.50 -13.47
N LEU A 26 0.50 15.73 -14.22
CA LEU A 26 0.69 15.42 -15.63
C LEU A 26 -0.66 15.16 -16.31
N ALA A 27 -0.78 15.57 -17.57
CA ALA A 27 -2.00 15.42 -18.36
C ALA A 27 -2.09 14.08 -19.09
N THR A 28 -0.94 13.47 -19.42
CA THR A 28 -0.88 12.27 -20.27
C THR A 28 0.25 11.32 -19.88
N THR A 29 0.10 10.05 -20.27
CA THR A 29 1.16 9.03 -20.20
C THR A 29 2.42 9.42 -21.01
N GLU A 30 2.22 10.11 -22.13
CA GLU A 30 3.28 10.62 -22.99
C GLU A 30 4.10 11.69 -22.28
N GLU A 31 3.43 12.66 -21.66
CA GLU A 31 4.06 13.70 -20.83
C GLU A 31 4.83 13.08 -19.67
N ARG A 32 4.26 12.08 -18.98
CA ARG A 32 4.98 11.33 -17.94
C ARG A 32 6.27 10.72 -18.49
N GLY A 33 6.22 10.11 -19.67
CA GLY A 33 7.40 9.57 -20.35
C GLY A 33 8.45 10.63 -20.67
N GLU A 34 8.04 11.83 -21.09
CA GLU A 34 8.94 12.96 -21.31
C GLU A 34 9.59 13.46 -20.01
N LEU A 35 8.81 13.60 -18.94
CA LEU A 35 9.28 13.96 -17.61
C LEU A 35 10.29 12.92 -17.09
N PHE A 36 10.04 11.62 -17.23
CA PHE A 36 11.00 10.58 -16.83
C PHE A 36 12.31 10.65 -17.60
N ARG A 37 12.27 10.84 -18.93
CA ARG A 37 13.50 10.98 -19.74
C ARG A 37 14.31 12.19 -19.29
N LYS A 38 13.64 13.30 -19.01
CA LYS A 38 14.27 14.53 -18.51
C LYS A 38 14.84 14.33 -17.09
N ALA A 39 14.07 13.74 -16.18
CA ALA A 39 14.49 13.43 -14.82
C ALA A 39 15.72 12.51 -14.80
N MET A 40 15.77 11.49 -15.64
CA MET A 40 16.92 10.59 -15.76
C MET A 40 18.19 11.33 -16.17
N GLN A 41 18.09 12.25 -17.15
CA GLN A 41 19.22 13.06 -17.57
C GLN A 41 19.68 14.01 -16.46
N LEU A 42 18.74 14.72 -15.83
CA LEU A 42 19.01 15.70 -14.78
C LEU A 42 19.56 15.04 -13.52
N ALA A 43 19.05 13.88 -13.11
CA ALA A 43 19.55 13.12 -11.96
C ALA A 43 21.03 12.73 -12.11
N VAL A 44 21.45 12.35 -13.32
CA VAL A 44 22.86 12.07 -13.61
C VAL A 44 23.70 13.34 -13.62
N GLN A 45 23.16 14.47 -14.08
CA GLN A 45 23.88 15.76 -14.07
C GLN A 45 24.03 16.32 -12.65
N ASP A 46 22.97 16.28 -11.85
CA ASP A 46 22.94 16.72 -10.46
C ASP A 46 23.83 15.81 -9.58
N SER A 47 23.83 14.50 -9.85
CA SER A 47 24.80 13.53 -9.31
C SER A 47 24.96 13.55 -7.78
N VAL A 48 23.94 14.00 -7.03
CA VAL A 48 23.92 13.93 -5.56
C VAL A 48 24.10 12.50 -5.04
N ARG A 49 23.79 11.50 -5.88
CA ARG A 49 24.12 10.08 -5.69
C ARG A 49 24.65 9.50 -7.01
N VAL A 50 25.73 8.73 -6.93
CA VAL A 50 26.27 7.96 -8.06
C VAL A 50 25.83 6.51 -7.92
N TRP A 51 25.11 6.00 -8.92
CA TRP A 51 24.58 4.64 -8.95
C TRP A 51 25.68 3.69 -9.43
N LEU A 52 26.07 2.72 -8.59
CA LEU A 52 27.25 1.88 -8.85
C LEU A 52 26.92 0.43 -9.22
N VAL A 53 25.92 -0.16 -8.57
CA VAL A 53 25.58 -1.58 -8.69
C VAL A 53 24.08 -1.73 -8.55
N ASP A 54 23.50 -2.55 -9.43
CA ASP A 54 22.17 -3.13 -9.27
C ASP A 54 22.31 -4.59 -8.83
N GLN A 55 21.47 -5.05 -7.90
CA GLN A 55 21.60 -6.37 -7.27
C GLN A 55 20.25 -7.09 -7.24
N LEU A 56 20.28 -8.38 -7.60
CA LEU A 56 19.18 -9.30 -7.32
C LEU A 56 19.28 -9.79 -5.87
N SER A 57 18.22 -9.57 -5.09
CA SER A 57 18.09 -10.14 -3.74
C SER A 57 17.31 -11.45 -3.80
N PHE A 58 17.46 -12.30 -2.77
CA PHE A 58 16.71 -13.54 -2.64
C PHE A 58 16.26 -13.78 -1.20
N SER A 59 15.08 -14.38 -1.03
CA SER A 59 14.54 -14.80 0.28
C SER A 59 14.57 -16.33 0.36
N PRO A 60 15.55 -16.95 1.03
CA PRO A 60 15.63 -18.41 1.10
C PRO A 60 14.56 -18.96 2.04
N TYR A 61 13.83 -19.99 1.59
CA TYR A 61 12.90 -20.77 2.40
C TYR A 61 13.01 -22.26 2.07
N ARG A 62 12.44 -23.11 2.92
CA ARG A 62 12.50 -24.57 2.73
C ARG A 62 11.57 -25.00 1.61
N ALA A 63 11.96 -25.99 0.81
CA ALA A 63 11.16 -26.52 -0.30
C ALA A 63 9.81 -27.14 0.13
N ASP A 64 9.63 -27.48 1.40
CA ASP A 64 8.37 -27.96 1.99
C ASP A 64 7.45 -26.83 2.46
N VAL A 65 7.78 -25.57 2.18
CA VAL A 65 7.00 -24.38 2.54
C VAL A 65 6.56 -23.64 1.29
N ALA A 66 5.30 -23.23 1.25
CA ALA A 66 4.78 -22.26 0.29
C ALA A 66 4.51 -20.94 1.01
N VAL A 67 4.88 -19.82 0.41
CA VAL A 67 4.68 -18.47 0.96
C VAL A 67 4.73 -17.45 -0.17
N THR A 68 3.85 -16.47 -0.13
CA THR A 68 3.87 -15.35 -1.08
C THR A 68 5.05 -14.43 -0.81
N ALA A 69 5.71 -14.01 -1.89
CA ALA A 69 6.72 -12.98 -1.87
C ALA A 69 6.29 -11.84 -2.79
N ASP A 70 6.50 -10.61 -2.34
CA ASP A 70 6.37 -9.42 -3.17
C ASP A 70 7.55 -9.35 -4.15
N LEU A 71 7.31 -8.98 -5.40
CA LEU A 71 8.35 -8.98 -6.43
C LEU A 71 9.49 -7.99 -6.13
N ALA A 72 9.22 -6.90 -5.40
CA ALA A 72 10.22 -5.91 -5.00
C ALA A 72 10.68 -6.09 -3.55
N GLY A 73 9.74 -6.24 -2.62
CA GLY A 73 9.95 -6.31 -1.17
C GLY A 73 10.22 -7.70 -0.62
N GLY A 74 10.15 -8.75 -1.44
CA GLY A 74 10.34 -10.14 -1.02
C GLY A 74 9.28 -10.61 -0.01
N ILE A 75 9.60 -11.62 0.80
CA ILE A 75 8.66 -12.16 1.80
C ILE A 75 8.37 -11.12 2.89
N SER A 76 9.38 -10.35 3.32
CA SER A 76 9.19 -9.32 4.35
C SER A 76 8.31 -8.17 3.90
N GLY A 77 8.34 -7.83 2.60
CA GLY A 77 7.51 -6.82 1.97
C GLY A 77 6.07 -7.24 1.68
N ALA A 78 5.82 -8.54 1.51
CA ALA A 78 4.50 -9.04 1.12
C ALA A 78 3.47 -8.87 2.24
N GLN A 79 2.44 -8.05 2.04
CA GLN A 79 1.29 -8.00 2.95
C GLN A 79 0.56 -9.36 3.03
N LEU A 80 0.63 -10.17 1.97
CA LEU A 80 -0.07 -11.44 1.87
C LEU A 80 0.67 -12.65 2.49
N TYR A 81 1.90 -12.49 2.96
CA TYR A 81 2.65 -13.63 3.53
C TYR A 81 1.90 -14.34 4.68
N PRO A 82 1.19 -13.67 5.61
CA PRO A 82 0.55 -14.34 6.73
C PRO A 82 -0.58 -15.27 6.28
N TYR A 83 -1.30 -14.90 5.22
CA TYR A 83 -2.44 -15.67 4.72
C TYR A 83 -2.02 -16.86 3.84
N THR A 84 -0.77 -16.86 3.37
CA THR A 84 -0.29 -17.79 2.34
C THR A 84 0.77 -18.74 2.86
N VAL A 85 1.49 -18.36 3.91
CA VAL A 85 2.53 -19.17 4.54
C VAL A 85 1.95 -20.50 5.06
N ARG A 86 2.45 -21.61 4.52
CA ARG A 86 2.01 -22.97 4.92
C ARG A 86 3.06 -24.01 4.58
N ARG A 87 3.00 -25.14 5.27
CA ARG A 87 3.67 -26.35 4.81
C ARG A 87 2.87 -26.96 3.67
N VAL A 88 3.57 -27.36 2.60
CA VAL A 88 2.93 -28.01 1.46
C VAL A 88 2.38 -29.37 1.92
N ASP A 89 1.17 -29.70 1.48
CA ASP A 89 0.46 -30.96 1.80
C ASP A 89 0.22 -31.25 3.29
N GLU A 90 0.34 -30.23 4.16
CA GLU A 90 0.09 -30.34 5.60
C GLU A 90 -0.96 -29.32 6.06
N VAL A 91 -1.89 -29.77 6.91
CA VAL A 91 -2.89 -28.89 7.54
C VAL A 91 -2.39 -28.46 8.92
N GLY A 92 -2.29 -27.14 9.12
CA GLY A 92 -1.83 -26.55 10.38
C GLY A 92 -0.34 -26.74 10.61
N GLY A 93 0.05 -26.78 11.90
CA GLY A 93 1.45 -26.93 12.31
C GLY A 93 2.13 -25.61 12.67
N ALA A 94 3.46 -25.60 12.63
CA ALA A 94 4.28 -24.46 13.01
C ALA A 94 5.34 -24.16 11.94
N ILE A 95 5.53 -22.87 11.69
CA ILE A 95 6.58 -22.34 10.82
C ILE A 95 7.51 -21.49 11.67
N LYS A 96 8.81 -21.73 11.52
CA LYS A 96 9.85 -20.91 12.13
C LYS A 96 10.42 -20.00 11.06
N ILE A 97 10.26 -18.70 11.26
CA ILE A 97 10.79 -17.67 10.38
C ILE A 97 12.02 -17.07 11.04
N ALA A 98 13.16 -17.13 10.35
CA ALA A 98 14.35 -16.41 10.78
C ALA A 98 14.29 -15.01 10.17
N ASN A 99 14.40 -13.98 10.99
CA ASN A 99 14.48 -12.59 10.56
C ASN A 99 15.85 -12.02 10.92
N SER A 100 16.35 -11.06 10.13
CA SER A 100 17.71 -10.54 10.33
C SER A 100 17.83 -9.72 11.63
N LYS A 101 16.75 -9.02 11.98
CA LYS A 101 16.53 -8.27 13.20
C LYS A 101 15.06 -8.40 13.61
N LEU A 102 14.77 -8.15 14.87
CA LEU A 102 13.42 -8.05 15.43
C LEU A 102 13.47 -7.07 16.58
N LEU A 103 12.35 -6.37 16.82
CA LEU A 103 12.16 -5.45 17.94
C LEU A 103 13.21 -4.31 17.93
N ILE A 104 13.43 -3.70 16.75
CA ILE A 104 14.39 -2.61 16.61
C ILE A 104 13.88 -1.36 17.31
N GLU A 105 12.60 -1.05 17.08
CA GLU A 105 11.89 0.10 17.63
C GLU A 105 10.53 -0.33 18.20
N PRO A 106 9.91 0.48 19.09
CA PRO A 106 8.61 0.19 19.69
C PRO A 106 7.52 -0.13 18.65
N TRP A 107 6.68 -1.12 18.96
CA TRP A 107 5.45 -1.32 18.19
C TRP A 107 4.37 -0.41 18.76
N ASN A 108 3.93 0.51 17.92
CA ASN A 108 3.00 1.56 18.27
C ASN A 108 2.31 2.00 16.97
N PRO A 109 0.97 2.01 16.89
CA PRO A 109 0.24 2.33 15.67
C PRO A 109 0.46 3.75 15.13
N LEU A 110 0.75 4.75 15.99
CA LEU A 110 0.74 6.17 15.63
C LEU A 110 2.13 6.80 15.44
N GLY A 111 3.16 6.20 16.03
CA GLY A 111 4.52 6.76 15.99
C GLY A 111 5.58 5.73 16.26
N GLY A 112 5.34 4.48 15.87
CA GLY A 112 6.22 3.35 16.14
C GLY A 112 7.27 3.08 15.05
N THR A 113 7.77 1.86 15.05
CA THR A 113 8.76 1.36 14.08
C THR A 113 8.25 1.40 12.64
N ASN A 114 9.10 1.88 11.73
CA ASN A 114 8.94 1.72 10.27
C ASN A 114 9.95 0.72 9.68
N TRP A 115 10.70 0.00 10.52
CA TRP A 115 11.67 -0.97 10.04
C TRP A 115 10.95 -2.18 9.44
N ILE A 116 11.30 -2.54 8.21
CA ILE A 116 10.72 -3.70 7.50
C ILE A 116 10.78 -5.01 8.32
N TYR A 117 11.79 -5.12 9.18
CA TYR A 117 12.00 -6.27 10.05
C TYR A 117 10.95 -6.38 11.17
N ASP A 118 10.43 -5.25 11.64
CA ASP A 118 9.38 -5.19 12.65
C ASP A 118 7.99 -5.17 12.00
N THR A 119 7.83 -4.51 10.86
CA THR A 119 6.54 -4.45 10.16
C THR A 119 6.14 -5.80 9.56
N MET A 120 7.10 -6.65 9.17
CA MET A 120 6.81 -8.00 8.71
C MET A 120 5.99 -8.79 9.75
N PRO A 121 6.45 -9.03 10.99
CA PRO A 121 5.62 -9.73 11.98
C PRO A 121 4.37 -8.94 12.41
N GLN A 122 4.35 -7.60 12.38
CA GLN A 122 3.12 -6.82 12.62
C GLN A 122 2.01 -7.16 11.62
N ARG A 123 2.34 -7.33 10.34
CA ARG A 123 1.38 -7.72 9.28
C ARG A 123 0.69 -9.06 9.54
N ALA A 124 1.31 -9.96 10.31
CA ALA A 124 0.64 -11.20 10.71
C ALA A 124 -0.46 -10.98 11.76
N ALA A 125 -0.33 -9.92 12.56
CA ALA A 125 -1.34 -9.51 13.53
C ALA A 125 -2.42 -8.63 12.93
N GLY A 126 -2.09 -7.75 11.99
CA GLY A 126 -3.03 -6.78 11.39
C GLY A 126 -3.75 -7.27 10.15
N GLU A 127 -4.75 -6.49 9.74
CA GLU A 127 -5.33 -6.54 8.39
C GLU A 127 -5.52 -5.14 7.83
N TYR A 128 -5.75 -5.11 6.53
CA TYR A 128 -6.07 -3.92 5.75
C TYR A 128 -7.45 -4.08 5.10
N ALA A 129 -8.11 -2.96 4.77
CA ALA A 129 -9.33 -3.02 3.96
C ALA A 129 -9.03 -3.37 2.50
N THR A 130 -7.91 -2.90 1.99
CA THR A 130 -7.33 -3.34 0.72
C THR A 130 -5.91 -3.86 0.93
N VAL A 131 -5.49 -4.86 0.18
CA VAL A 131 -4.14 -5.43 0.25
C VAL A 131 -3.44 -5.27 -1.09
N SER A 132 -2.17 -4.91 -1.07
CA SER A 132 -1.40 -4.78 -2.30
C SER A 132 -1.19 -6.15 -2.93
N ASP A 133 -1.50 -6.26 -4.22
CA ASP A 133 -1.14 -7.40 -5.05
C ASP A 133 0.39 -7.52 -5.07
N PRO A 134 0.97 -8.62 -4.58
CA PRO A 134 2.42 -8.81 -4.47
C PRO A 134 3.13 -8.85 -5.84
N PHE A 135 2.37 -9.00 -6.93
CA PHE A 135 2.89 -9.17 -8.27
C PHE A 135 2.63 -7.95 -9.16
N THR A 136 1.58 -7.17 -8.90
CA THR A 136 1.24 -5.98 -9.71
C THR A 136 1.33 -4.66 -8.94
N GLY A 137 1.27 -4.69 -7.61
CA GLY A 137 1.17 -3.53 -6.74
C GLY A 137 -0.24 -2.95 -6.61
N LEU A 138 -1.19 -3.35 -7.47
CA LEU A 138 -2.58 -2.88 -7.44
C LEU A 138 -3.29 -3.29 -6.15
N GLN A 139 -4.15 -2.43 -5.62
CA GLN A 139 -4.95 -2.76 -4.46
C GLN A 139 -6.03 -3.81 -4.76
N LEU A 140 -6.10 -4.84 -3.91
CA LEU A 140 -7.09 -5.90 -3.93
C LEU A 140 -8.03 -5.78 -2.73
N PRO A 141 -9.34 -6.02 -2.89
CA PRO A 141 -10.28 -5.90 -1.79
C PRO A 141 -10.07 -7.01 -0.75
N ASN A 142 -9.98 -6.64 0.53
CA ASN A 142 -9.98 -7.58 1.65
C ASN A 142 -11.19 -7.40 2.58
N ARG A 143 -11.46 -6.16 3.02
CA ARG A 143 -12.64 -5.74 3.80
C ARG A 143 -13.49 -4.71 3.06
N VAL A 144 -13.27 -4.55 1.77
CA VAL A 144 -14.10 -3.74 0.86
C VAL A 144 -14.91 -4.68 -0.02
N GLU A 145 -16.19 -4.40 -0.22
CA GLU A 145 -17.04 -5.14 -1.15
C GLU A 145 -16.90 -4.60 -2.57
N LYS A 146 -16.97 -3.28 -2.73
CA LYS A 146 -16.73 -2.56 -3.98
C LYS A 146 -16.35 -1.10 -3.70
N ALA A 147 -15.83 -0.41 -4.71
CA ALA A 147 -15.63 1.03 -4.66
C ALA A 147 -16.04 1.72 -5.97
N GLU A 148 -16.39 2.99 -5.88
CA GLU A 148 -16.65 3.88 -7.02
C GLU A 148 -15.64 5.02 -6.98
N LEU A 149 -14.97 5.28 -8.09
CA LEU A 149 -14.05 6.40 -8.27
C LEU A 149 -14.59 7.32 -9.36
N VAL A 150 -14.91 8.55 -8.98
CA VAL A 150 -15.19 9.64 -9.91
C VAL A 150 -13.93 10.48 -10.04
N VAL A 151 -13.44 10.67 -11.26
CA VAL A 151 -12.22 11.42 -11.56
C VAL A 151 -12.56 12.64 -12.41
N LYS A 152 -11.87 13.75 -12.18
CA LYS A 152 -11.99 14.94 -13.00
C LYS A 152 -11.63 14.63 -14.46
N THR A 153 -12.48 15.02 -15.40
CA THR A 153 -12.25 14.82 -16.83
C THR A 153 -10.88 15.38 -17.25
N GLY A 154 -10.09 14.56 -17.94
CA GLY A 154 -8.78 14.95 -18.46
C GLY A 154 -7.59 14.44 -17.66
N LEU A 155 -7.80 13.83 -16.49
CA LEU A 155 -6.74 13.16 -15.74
C LEU A 155 -6.47 11.75 -16.30
N PRO A 156 -5.21 11.30 -16.36
CA PRO A 156 -4.82 10.03 -16.99
C PRO A 156 -4.99 8.85 -16.03
N VAL A 157 -6.22 8.61 -15.58
CA VAL A 157 -6.57 7.50 -14.69
C VAL A 157 -7.17 6.36 -15.51
N ALA A 158 -6.70 5.13 -15.27
CA ALA A 158 -7.19 3.91 -15.87
C ALA A 158 -7.62 2.91 -14.79
N LYS A 159 -8.34 1.88 -15.21
CA LYS A 159 -8.83 0.81 -14.34
C LYS A 159 -8.38 -0.54 -14.89
N THR A 160 -7.99 -1.45 -13.99
CA THR A 160 -7.58 -2.82 -14.31
C THR A 160 -8.49 -3.88 -13.66
N LEU A 161 -8.95 -3.67 -12.42
CA LEU A 161 -9.69 -4.64 -11.62
C LEU A 161 -11.19 -4.31 -11.52
N ASP A 162 -12.01 -5.35 -11.46
CA ASP A 162 -13.47 -5.23 -11.52
C ASP A 162 -14.14 -4.69 -10.24
N TRP A 163 -13.43 -4.67 -9.11
CA TRP A 163 -14.01 -4.23 -7.82
C TRP A 163 -14.15 -2.71 -7.70
N VAL A 164 -13.55 -1.96 -8.63
CA VAL A 164 -13.68 -0.50 -8.73
C VAL A 164 -14.54 -0.14 -9.94
N ASP A 165 -15.41 0.85 -9.80
CA ASP A 165 -16.10 1.49 -10.92
C ASP A 165 -15.49 2.86 -11.19
N LEU A 166 -14.92 3.07 -12.38
CA LEU A 166 -14.28 4.33 -12.76
C LEU A 166 -15.21 5.16 -13.66
N THR A 167 -15.45 6.41 -13.29
CA THR A 167 -16.22 7.39 -14.09
C THR A 167 -15.54 8.75 -14.11
N PHE A 168 -15.87 9.58 -15.09
CA PHE A 168 -15.30 10.92 -15.24
C PHE A 168 -16.37 12.01 -15.17
N GLN A 169 -16.07 13.13 -14.52
CA GLN A 169 -16.92 14.31 -14.42
C GLN A 169 -16.10 15.60 -14.55
N ASP A 170 -16.65 16.64 -15.15
CA ASP A 170 -15.92 17.90 -15.36
C ASP A 170 -15.66 18.66 -14.05
N GLU A 171 -16.56 18.52 -13.09
CA GLU A 171 -16.51 19.17 -11.78
C GLU A 171 -17.00 18.22 -10.69
N ILE A 172 -16.22 18.08 -9.62
CA ILE A 172 -16.54 17.29 -8.44
C ILE A 172 -16.66 18.25 -7.27
N VAL A 173 -17.89 18.63 -6.91
CA VAL A 173 -18.15 19.53 -5.79
C VAL A 173 -18.05 18.76 -4.47
N VAL A 174 -17.31 19.33 -3.52
CA VAL A 174 -17.25 18.82 -2.14
C VAL A 174 -18.52 19.25 -1.40
N PRO A 175 -19.27 18.32 -0.78
CA PRO A 175 -20.47 18.65 -0.03
C PRO A 175 -20.19 19.51 1.19
N ASP A 176 -21.11 20.43 1.49
CA ASP A 176 -21.06 21.37 2.61
C ASP A 176 -20.86 20.70 3.99
N ASP A 177 -21.38 19.49 4.17
CA ASP A 177 -21.31 18.70 5.40
C ASP A 177 -20.11 17.75 5.46
N ALA A 178 -19.21 17.76 4.45
CA ALA A 178 -17.97 16.99 4.50
C ALA A 178 -17.06 17.47 5.62
N TRP A 179 -16.45 16.55 6.35
CA TRP A 179 -15.44 16.85 7.37
C TRP A 179 -14.12 17.16 6.68
N VAL A 180 -13.62 18.39 6.84
CA VAL A 180 -12.44 18.88 6.10
C VAL A 180 -11.27 19.24 7.02
N ASP A 181 -11.54 19.42 8.30
CA ASP A 181 -10.53 19.73 9.31
C ASP A 181 -11.07 19.37 10.70
N TRP A 182 -10.25 19.58 11.74
CA TRP A 182 -10.56 19.23 13.12
C TRP A 182 -10.33 20.41 14.06
N ASP A 183 -11.33 20.69 14.91
CA ASP A 183 -11.23 21.58 16.05
C ASP A 183 -10.92 20.76 17.31
N ALA A 184 -9.64 20.75 17.70
CA ALA A 184 -9.16 20.00 18.86
C ALA A 184 -9.62 20.59 20.20
N GLU A 185 -9.93 21.90 20.27
CA GLU A 185 -10.41 22.54 21.51
C GLU A 185 -11.84 22.09 21.83
N ASN A 186 -12.70 22.07 20.79
CA ASN A 186 -14.09 21.64 20.94
C ASN A 186 -14.30 20.14 20.66
N GLN A 187 -13.26 19.43 20.20
CA GLN A 187 -13.28 18.03 19.79
C GLN A 187 -14.38 17.73 18.77
N LYS A 188 -14.41 18.52 17.68
CA LYS A 188 -15.39 18.42 16.61
C LYS A 188 -14.75 18.55 15.23
N PHE A 189 -15.29 17.83 14.26
CA PHE A 189 -14.95 18.06 12.87
C PHE A 189 -15.47 19.43 12.42
N ILE A 190 -14.65 20.11 11.63
CA ILE A 190 -15.02 21.33 10.92
C ILE A 190 -15.52 20.89 9.54
N THR A 191 -16.72 21.31 9.19
CA THR A 191 -17.34 21.01 7.90
C THR A 191 -16.85 21.93 6.79
N ALA A 192 -17.03 21.53 5.53
CA ALA A 192 -16.69 22.35 4.37
C ALA A 192 -17.41 23.71 4.41
N ALA A 193 -18.69 23.74 4.80
CA ALA A 193 -19.47 24.98 4.94
C ALA A 193 -18.98 25.91 6.07
N GLU A 194 -18.35 25.37 7.12
CA GLU A 194 -17.76 26.16 8.19
C GLU A 194 -16.36 26.68 7.80
N LYS A 195 -15.58 25.87 7.06
CA LYS A 195 -14.20 26.18 6.69
C LYS A 195 -14.11 27.14 5.51
N TYR A 196 -14.92 26.91 4.47
CA TYR A 196 -14.80 27.59 3.18
C TYR A 196 -15.93 28.57 2.96
N THR A 197 -15.60 29.73 2.38
CA THR A 197 -16.59 30.77 2.02
C THR A 197 -17.14 30.59 0.61
N GLU A 198 -16.50 29.76 -0.20
CA GLU A 198 -16.82 29.48 -1.59
C GLU A 198 -16.87 27.96 -1.81
N THR A 199 -17.58 27.54 -2.85
CA THR A 199 -17.63 26.13 -3.24
C THR A 199 -16.23 25.63 -3.59
N VAL A 200 -15.81 24.56 -2.92
CA VAL A 200 -14.55 23.86 -3.20
C VAL A 200 -14.82 22.63 -4.06
N THR A 201 -13.85 22.28 -4.89
CA THR A 201 -13.88 21.12 -5.78
C THR A 201 -12.69 20.21 -5.50
N ALA A 202 -12.78 18.98 -5.98
CA ALA A 202 -11.74 17.97 -5.87
C ALA A 202 -11.37 17.39 -7.25
N ASN A 203 -10.19 16.79 -7.37
CA ASN A 203 -9.83 16.00 -8.56
C ASN A 203 -10.46 14.62 -8.56
N ILE A 204 -10.68 14.02 -7.40
CA ILE A 204 -11.31 12.71 -7.26
C ILE A 204 -12.36 12.70 -6.15
N LYS A 205 -13.33 11.79 -6.32
CA LYS A 205 -14.24 11.32 -5.26
C LYS A 205 -14.20 9.80 -5.22
N SER A 206 -13.75 9.25 -4.09
CA SER A 206 -13.77 7.81 -3.80
C SER A 206 -14.97 7.48 -2.92
N VAL A 207 -15.74 6.46 -3.27
CA VAL A 207 -16.84 5.92 -2.44
C VAL A 207 -16.56 4.45 -2.17
N VAL A 208 -16.44 4.07 -0.90
CA VAL A 208 -16.10 2.72 -0.46
C VAL A 208 -17.29 2.07 0.22
N TYR A 209 -17.65 0.88 -0.25
CA TYR A 209 -18.73 0.07 0.30
C TYR A 209 -18.12 -1.11 1.06
N TYR A 210 -18.43 -1.20 2.35
CA TYR A 210 -17.99 -2.29 3.21
C TYR A 210 -19.00 -3.44 3.22
N PRO A 211 -18.56 -4.70 3.44
CA PRO A 211 -19.47 -5.84 3.55
C PRO A 211 -20.55 -5.62 4.61
N GLU A 212 -21.79 -5.96 4.27
CA GLU A 212 -22.95 -5.74 5.16
C GLU A 212 -22.81 -6.43 6.53
N ASP A 213 -22.12 -7.56 6.58
CA ASP A 213 -21.95 -8.34 7.82
C ASP A 213 -20.66 -8.00 8.59
N MET A 214 -19.86 -7.03 8.13
CA MET A 214 -18.52 -6.72 8.66
C MET A 214 -18.50 -6.50 10.18
N PHE A 215 -19.43 -5.70 10.72
CA PHE A 215 -19.50 -5.42 12.16
C PHE A 215 -19.89 -6.65 13.01
N SER A 216 -20.38 -7.71 12.37
CA SER A 216 -20.73 -8.98 13.03
C SER A 216 -19.72 -10.11 12.80
N THR A 217 -18.92 -10.02 11.73
CA THR A 217 -17.97 -11.07 11.32
C THR A 217 -16.53 -10.74 11.67
N VAL A 218 -16.17 -9.45 11.77
CA VAL A 218 -14.81 -9.02 12.07
C VAL A 218 -14.69 -8.66 13.55
N THR A 219 -13.77 -9.33 14.23
CA THR A 219 -13.45 -9.07 15.65
C THR A 219 -11.99 -8.71 15.82
N TRP A 220 -11.74 -7.76 16.72
CA TRP A 220 -10.43 -7.53 17.33
C TRP A 220 -9.95 -8.78 18.08
N HIS A 221 -8.64 -8.93 18.27
CA HIS A 221 -8.03 -10.10 18.93
C HIS A 221 -8.44 -10.28 20.40
N ASP A 222 -8.95 -9.23 21.04
CA ASP A 222 -9.52 -9.30 22.38
C ASP A 222 -10.98 -9.82 22.40
N GLY A 223 -11.56 -10.11 21.23
CA GLY A 223 -12.91 -10.60 21.04
C GLY A 223 -13.97 -9.50 20.85
N SER A 224 -13.58 -8.22 20.88
CA SER A 224 -14.49 -7.10 20.62
C SER A 224 -14.84 -7.04 19.13
N PRO A 225 -16.13 -6.89 18.74
CA PRO A 225 -16.47 -6.66 17.34
C PRO A 225 -15.88 -5.33 16.89
N ILE A 226 -15.44 -5.20 15.63
CA ILE A 226 -15.14 -3.88 15.06
C ILE A 226 -16.40 -3.00 15.09
N SER A 227 -16.25 -1.68 15.25
CA SER A 227 -17.38 -0.75 15.29
C SER A 227 -17.07 0.54 14.54
N LEU A 228 -18.10 1.34 14.29
CA LEU A 228 -17.95 2.64 13.63
C LEU A 228 -17.01 3.59 14.41
N GLY A 229 -16.95 3.44 15.75
CA GLY A 229 -16.01 4.19 16.58
C GLY A 229 -14.54 3.94 16.21
N ASP A 230 -14.19 2.75 15.71
CA ASP A 230 -12.83 2.45 15.28
C ASP A 230 -12.43 3.29 14.05
N PHE A 231 -13.35 3.47 13.08
CA PHE A 231 -13.13 4.29 11.88
C PHE A 231 -13.07 5.78 12.20
N VAL A 232 -14.02 6.27 13.01
CA VAL A 232 -14.09 7.69 13.39
C VAL A 232 -12.88 8.08 14.23
N MET A 233 -12.36 7.19 15.09
CA MET A 233 -11.10 7.40 15.80
C MET A 233 -9.93 7.59 14.82
N GLY A 234 -9.85 6.77 13.76
CA GLY A 234 -8.91 6.95 12.65
C GLY A 234 -9.00 8.34 12.02
N MET A 235 -10.22 8.75 11.66
CA MET A 235 -10.49 10.07 11.09
C MET A 235 -10.08 11.22 12.01
N ILE A 236 -10.32 11.12 13.33
CA ILE A 236 -9.91 12.16 14.29
C ILE A 236 -8.39 12.26 14.36
N LEU A 237 -7.71 11.12 14.53
CA LEU A 237 -6.26 11.07 14.77
C LEU A 237 -5.43 11.48 13.54
N GLN A 238 -6.01 11.43 12.34
CA GLN A 238 -5.42 12.01 11.13
C GLN A 238 -5.15 13.52 11.26
N PHE A 239 -5.90 14.23 12.09
CA PHE A 239 -5.76 15.69 12.27
C PHE A 239 -5.26 16.07 13.65
N ASP A 240 -5.82 15.46 14.71
CA ASP A 240 -5.76 15.96 16.08
C ASP A 240 -4.33 16.16 16.59
N ARG A 241 -3.44 15.20 16.31
CA ARG A 241 -2.05 15.24 16.80
C ARG A 241 -1.23 16.43 16.28
N ALA A 242 -1.63 17.03 15.16
CA ALA A 242 -0.97 18.23 14.63
C ALA A 242 -1.62 19.54 15.10
N LYS A 243 -2.69 19.49 15.92
CA LYS A 243 -3.34 20.69 16.47
C LYS A 243 -2.73 21.03 17.82
N GLU A 244 -2.19 22.25 17.98
CA GLU A 244 -1.57 22.69 19.25
C GLU A 244 -2.52 22.57 20.47
N ALA A 245 -3.83 22.67 20.26
CA ALA A 245 -4.85 22.52 21.30
C ALA A 245 -5.13 21.05 21.68
N SER A 246 -4.62 20.06 20.94
CA SER A 246 -4.79 18.65 21.27
C SER A 246 -4.07 18.29 22.56
N ALA A 247 -4.73 17.48 23.40
CA ALA A 247 -4.12 16.88 24.59
C ALA A 247 -2.91 15.99 24.26
N ILE A 248 -2.85 15.50 23.03
CA ILE A 248 -1.78 14.63 22.52
C ILE A 248 -0.97 15.27 21.39
N TYR A 249 -0.97 16.61 21.32
CA TYR A 249 -0.22 17.37 20.30
C TYR A 249 1.25 16.92 20.18
N ASP A 250 1.70 16.72 18.94
CA ASP A 250 3.05 16.28 18.60
C ASP A 250 3.58 17.12 17.43
N GLU A 251 4.57 17.97 17.72
CA GLU A 251 5.17 18.88 16.72
C GLU A 251 5.79 18.10 15.54
N ALA A 252 6.27 16.88 15.78
CA ALA A 252 6.88 16.04 14.73
C ALA A 252 5.86 15.61 13.66
N VAL A 253 4.56 15.61 13.98
CA VAL A 253 3.47 15.17 13.09
C VAL A 253 2.94 16.32 12.23
N VAL A 254 3.23 17.57 12.59
CA VAL A 254 2.71 18.75 11.90
C VAL A 254 3.03 18.78 10.40
N PRO A 255 4.27 18.49 9.94
CA PRO A 255 4.58 18.50 8.51
C PRO A 255 3.75 17.49 7.71
N ASP A 256 3.55 16.28 8.24
CA ASP A 256 2.83 15.21 7.56
C ASP A 256 1.34 15.57 7.41
N VAL A 257 0.72 16.11 8.47
CA VAL A 257 -0.68 16.56 8.42
C VAL A 257 -0.84 17.79 7.52
N GLN A 258 0.14 18.69 7.47
CA GLN A 258 0.12 19.81 6.51
C GLN A 258 0.21 19.33 5.06
N SER A 259 1.03 18.31 4.80
CA SER A 259 1.09 17.66 3.49
C SER A 259 -0.26 17.05 3.12
N PHE A 260 -0.87 16.29 4.03
CA PHE A 260 -2.20 15.71 3.84
C PHE A 260 -3.27 16.78 3.55
N LEU A 261 -3.32 17.85 4.35
CA LEU A 261 -4.29 18.94 4.18
C LEU A 261 -4.08 19.77 2.91
N SER A 262 -2.95 19.62 2.21
CA SER A 262 -2.71 20.35 0.96
C SER A 262 -3.57 19.83 -0.20
N HIS A 263 -3.94 18.55 -0.17
CA HIS A 263 -4.69 17.88 -1.22
C HIS A 263 -6.06 17.38 -0.73
N PHE A 264 -6.18 16.92 0.52
CA PHE A 264 -7.42 16.43 1.10
C PHE A 264 -8.52 17.49 1.07
N LYS A 265 -9.72 17.12 0.61
CA LYS A 265 -10.87 18.02 0.50
C LYS A 265 -12.03 17.69 1.41
N GLY A 266 -12.16 16.45 1.86
CA GLY A 266 -13.16 16.09 2.86
C GLY A 266 -13.54 14.62 2.88
N VAL A 267 -14.18 14.20 3.96
CA VAL A 267 -14.74 12.85 4.14
C VAL A 267 -16.17 12.91 4.66
N ARG A 268 -17.01 11.95 4.25
CA ARG A 268 -18.38 11.77 4.76
C ARG A 268 -18.71 10.30 4.95
N ILE A 269 -19.42 10.01 6.03
CA ILE A 269 -20.05 8.70 6.24
C ILE A 269 -21.46 8.77 5.67
N LEU A 270 -21.68 8.10 4.53
CA LEU A 270 -22.97 8.10 3.83
C LEU A 270 -23.99 7.14 4.45
N SER A 271 -23.50 6.05 5.02
CA SER A 271 -24.30 5.02 5.70
C SER A 271 -23.47 4.38 6.79
N THR A 272 -24.10 4.02 7.90
CA THR A 272 -23.43 3.40 9.06
C THR A 272 -23.68 1.88 9.16
N ASP A 273 -24.68 1.36 8.44
CA ASP A 273 -25.02 -0.08 8.42
C ASP A 273 -25.85 -0.42 7.16
N PRO A 274 -25.25 -0.98 6.08
CA PRO A 274 -23.81 -1.22 5.92
C PRO A 274 -23.00 0.08 5.88
N LEU A 275 -21.72 0.01 6.25
CA LEU A 275 -20.83 1.17 6.24
C LEU A 275 -20.51 1.59 4.80
N VAL A 276 -20.74 2.86 4.50
CA VAL A 276 -20.34 3.50 3.23
C VAL A 276 -19.68 4.83 3.53
N ILE A 277 -18.46 5.02 3.03
CA ILE A 277 -17.67 6.24 3.24
C ILE A 277 -17.34 6.84 1.87
N GLU A 278 -17.51 8.15 1.73
CA GLU A 278 -17.01 8.90 0.58
C GLU A 278 -15.92 9.89 0.98
N THR A 279 -14.91 10.05 0.12
CA THR A 279 -13.73 10.89 0.33
C THR A 279 -13.45 11.72 -0.92
N TYR A 280 -13.05 12.97 -0.72
CA TYR A 280 -12.73 13.95 -1.75
C TYR A 280 -11.26 14.36 -1.63
N ASP A 281 -10.53 14.32 -2.73
CA ASP A 281 -9.09 14.60 -2.73
C ASP A 281 -8.62 15.21 -4.07
N ASP A 282 -7.56 16.00 -4.03
CA ASP A 282 -6.84 16.45 -5.23
C ASP A 282 -5.74 15.47 -5.66
N GLN A 283 -5.21 14.67 -4.74
CA GLN A 283 -4.20 13.65 -5.02
C GLN A 283 -4.86 12.39 -5.59
N TYR A 284 -4.21 11.81 -6.60
CA TYR A 284 -4.68 10.59 -7.26
C TYR A 284 -3.50 9.76 -7.78
N ALA A 285 -3.77 8.47 -8.00
CA ALA A 285 -2.89 7.56 -8.72
C ALA A 285 -3.42 7.31 -10.14
N MET A 286 -2.53 6.93 -11.05
CA MET A 286 -2.91 6.59 -12.43
C MET A 286 -3.76 5.31 -12.51
N ASP A 287 -3.60 4.40 -11.55
CA ASP A 287 -4.45 3.23 -11.38
C ASP A 287 -5.59 3.57 -10.41
N ALA A 288 -6.83 3.39 -10.84
CA ALA A 288 -8.02 3.72 -10.07
C ALA A 288 -8.07 2.96 -8.73
N GLU A 289 -7.59 1.71 -8.71
CA GLU A 289 -7.49 0.85 -7.54
C GLU A 289 -6.61 1.46 -6.44
N ASN A 290 -5.58 2.21 -6.85
CA ASN A 290 -4.64 2.87 -5.95
C ASN A 290 -5.09 4.27 -5.51
N SER A 291 -6.29 4.71 -5.91
CA SER A 291 -6.91 6.00 -5.54
C SER A 291 -8.14 5.83 -4.64
N ILE A 292 -8.28 4.67 -3.99
CA ILE A 292 -9.39 4.37 -3.10
C ILE A 292 -9.02 4.71 -1.65
N TYR A 293 -9.88 5.47 -0.96
CA TYR A 293 -9.67 5.92 0.41
C TYR A 293 -10.64 5.19 1.34
N ASP A 294 -10.16 4.14 1.99
CA ASP A 294 -11.02 3.23 2.75
C ASP A 294 -11.32 3.71 4.18
N TRP A 295 -10.37 4.32 4.89
CA TRP A 295 -10.49 4.69 6.32
C TRP A 295 -10.55 3.51 7.29
N TRP A 296 -10.13 2.32 6.88
CA TRP A 296 -9.91 1.20 7.79
C TRP A 296 -9.03 1.65 8.97
N PRO A 297 -9.24 1.15 10.21
CA PRO A 297 -8.51 1.59 11.40
C PRO A 297 -7.06 1.06 11.44
N TYR A 298 -6.32 1.34 10.38
CA TYR A 298 -4.89 1.10 10.19
C TYR A 298 -4.20 2.46 10.11
N TYR A 299 -3.39 2.75 11.11
CA TYR A 299 -2.63 3.99 11.26
C TYR A 299 -1.24 3.84 10.62
N ASP A 300 -0.46 4.92 10.59
CA ASP A 300 0.85 4.99 9.91
C ASP A 300 1.80 3.82 10.20
N TYR A 301 1.73 3.24 11.41
CA TYR A 301 2.63 2.19 11.87
C TYR A 301 1.91 0.94 12.40
N GLY A 302 0.62 0.78 12.14
CA GLY A 302 -0.12 -0.44 12.51
C GLY A 302 -1.62 -0.26 12.72
N GLN A 303 -2.33 -1.39 12.86
CA GLN A 303 -3.76 -1.40 13.17
C GLN A 303 -4.00 -1.20 14.67
N ALA A 304 -5.08 -0.52 15.04
CA ALA A 304 -5.52 -0.47 16.43
C ALA A 304 -7.01 -0.15 16.58
N SER A 305 -7.60 -0.65 17.67
CA SER A 305 -8.96 -0.32 18.07
C SER A 305 -9.03 1.01 18.81
N TRP A 306 -10.20 1.66 18.79
CA TRP A 306 -10.39 2.92 19.52
C TRP A 306 -10.12 2.76 21.02
N HIS A 307 -10.50 1.62 21.61
CA HIS A 307 -10.37 1.38 23.05
C HIS A 307 -8.95 1.08 23.49
N THR A 308 -8.13 0.46 22.62
CA THR A 308 -6.69 0.31 22.88
C THR A 308 -6.00 1.68 22.79
N LEU A 309 -6.38 2.50 21.80
CA LEU A 309 -5.85 3.85 21.66
C LEU A 309 -6.33 4.80 22.77
N ALA A 310 -7.50 4.60 23.36
CA ALA A 310 -7.98 5.39 24.49
C ALA A 310 -7.05 5.27 25.73
N VAL A 311 -6.52 4.07 25.96
CA VAL A 311 -5.54 3.82 27.04
C VAL A 311 -4.21 4.53 26.75
N ALA A 312 -3.73 4.43 25.51
CA ALA A 312 -2.52 5.10 25.05
C ALA A 312 -2.66 6.63 25.06
N TYR A 313 -3.83 7.14 24.66
CA TYR A 313 -4.19 8.55 24.71
C TYR A 313 -4.04 9.11 26.13
N LYS A 314 -4.56 8.43 27.15
CA LYS A 314 -4.40 8.88 28.55
C LYS A 314 -2.94 8.89 28.98
N ALA A 315 -2.14 7.91 28.57
CA ALA A 315 -0.71 7.87 28.89
C ALA A 315 0.06 9.05 28.27
N GLU A 316 -0.28 9.41 27.03
CA GLU A 316 0.26 10.55 26.29
C GLU A 316 -0.18 11.90 26.89
N GLU A 317 -1.48 12.05 27.15
CA GLU A 317 -2.10 13.25 27.74
C GLU A 317 -1.46 13.59 29.09
N ASN A 318 -1.21 12.55 29.90
CA ASN A 318 -0.56 12.70 31.21
C ASN A 318 0.97 12.76 31.13
N LYS A 319 1.56 12.70 29.92
CA LYS A 319 3.00 12.80 29.68
C LYS A 319 3.79 11.74 30.46
N GLU A 320 3.26 10.52 30.56
CA GLU A 320 3.99 9.37 31.11
C GLU A 320 4.59 8.48 30.03
N LEU A 321 4.03 8.55 28.82
CA LEU A 321 4.56 7.95 27.60
C LEU A 321 4.44 8.97 26.46
N ALA A 322 5.19 8.75 25.39
CA ALA A 322 5.08 9.53 24.16
C ALA A 322 4.91 8.62 22.93
N PHE A 323 4.02 8.96 22.00
CA PHE A 323 3.78 8.19 20.79
C PHE A 323 4.99 8.21 19.84
N SER A 324 5.65 9.35 19.68
CA SER A 324 6.82 9.51 18.80
C SER A 324 8.13 9.53 19.59
N ALA A 325 9.22 9.13 18.91
CA ALA A 325 10.56 9.19 19.47
C ALA A 325 10.99 10.63 19.83
N ASP A 326 10.71 11.60 18.95
CA ASP A 326 11.10 13.01 19.18
C ASP A 326 10.41 13.60 20.42
N LYS A 327 9.12 13.32 20.61
CA LYS A 327 8.39 13.77 21.79
C LYS A 327 8.81 13.02 23.06
N ALA A 328 9.11 11.72 22.95
CA ALA A 328 9.66 10.92 24.05
C ALA A 328 10.97 11.51 24.58
N ASP A 329 11.91 11.79 23.66
CA ASP A 329 13.19 12.40 23.96
C ASP A 329 13.04 13.79 24.60
N SER A 330 12.11 14.61 24.07
CA SER A 330 11.84 15.97 24.57
C SER A 330 11.25 16.00 25.99
N LEU A 331 10.39 15.02 26.31
CA LEU A 331 9.75 14.90 27.61
C LEU A 331 10.55 14.05 28.61
N GLU A 332 11.64 13.40 28.17
CA GLU A 332 12.41 12.41 28.93
C GLU A 332 11.52 11.25 29.46
N VAL A 333 10.59 10.77 28.63
CA VAL A 333 9.68 9.64 28.92
C VAL A 333 9.93 8.48 27.96
N GLU A 334 9.34 7.32 28.25
CA GLU A 334 9.49 6.15 27.39
C GLU A 334 8.72 6.35 26.06
N TRP A 335 9.40 6.03 24.94
CA TRP A 335 8.75 5.92 23.64
C TRP A 335 7.80 4.73 23.66
N MET A 336 6.50 5.01 23.54
CA MET A 336 5.43 4.08 23.81
C MET A 336 5.55 2.79 22.99
N SER A 337 5.63 1.66 23.68
CA SER A 337 5.51 0.32 23.10
C SER A 337 4.26 -0.39 23.61
N PHE A 338 3.50 -0.98 22.70
CA PHE A 338 2.30 -1.76 23.03
C PHE A 338 2.62 -3.22 23.32
N ILE A 339 3.86 -3.67 23.12
CA ILE A 339 4.25 -5.10 23.18
C ILE A 339 5.28 -5.44 24.25
N SER A 340 6.01 -4.45 24.78
CA SER A 340 7.15 -4.73 25.66
C SER A 340 7.57 -3.51 26.47
N GLY A 341 8.42 -3.74 27.47
CA GLY A 341 9.11 -2.68 28.18
C GLY A 341 8.26 -1.96 29.24
N PRO A 342 8.79 -0.87 29.84
CA PRO A 342 8.13 -0.14 30.92
C PRO A 342 6.77 0.43 30.53
N SER A 343 6.52 0.66 29.24
CA SER A 343 5.23 1.14 28.73
C SER A 343 4.05 0.28 29.17
N LEU A 344 4.22 -1.05 29.30
CA LEU A 344 3.13 -1.96 29.62
C LEU A 344 2.52 -1.73 31.01
N GLU A 345 3.33 -1.34 32.00
CA GLU A 345 2.85 -1.03 33.35
C GLU A 345 2.02 0.27 33.36
N VAL A 346 2.48 1.28 32.60
CA VAL A 346 1.78 2.56 32.45
C VAL A 346 0.47 2.38 31.67
N LEU A 347 0.48 1.62 30.58
CA LEU A 347 -0.74 1.31 29.83
C LEU A 347 -1.73 0.51 30.69
N LYS A 348 -1.27 -0.45 31.51
CA LYS A 348 -2.16 -1.17 32.43
C LYS A 348 -2.81 -0.26 33.47
N LYS A 349 -2.05 0.68 34.04
CA LYS A 349 -2.60 1.73 34.93
C LYS A 349 -3.73 2.49 34.24
N TYR A 350 -3.52 2.95 32.99
CA TYR A 350 -4.52 3.72 32.27
C TYR A 350 -5.69 2.89 31.74
N LEU A 351 -5.51 1.58 31.54
CA LEU A 351 -6.63 0.66 31.31
C LEU A 351 -7.56 0.61 32.53
N ASP A 352 -7.00 0.48 33.73
CA ASP A 352 -7.80 0.42 34.97
C ASP A 352 -8.54 1.73 35.22
N GLU A 353 -7.90 2.87 34.95
CA GLU A 353 -8.51 4.20 35.05
C GLU A 353 -9.62 4.39 34.01
N ALA A 354 -9.33 4.14 32.73
CA ALA A 354 -10.29 4.27 31.64
C ALA A 354 -11.53 3.37 31.84
N SER A 355 -11.31 2.14 32.33
CA SER A 355 -12.37 1.21 32.67
C SER A 355 -13.22 1.72 33.84
N GLY A 356 -12.60 2.24 34.91
CA GLY A 356 -13.31 2.77 36.07
C GLY A 356 -14.14 4.03 35.78
N GLU A 357 -13.71 4.83 34.81
CA GLU A 357 -14.39 6.06 34.39
C GLU A 357 -15.44 5.84 33.29
N GLY A 358 -15.37 4.71 32.58
CA GLY A 358 -16.11 4.53 31.33
C GLY A 358 -15.63 5.51 30.25
N PHE A 359 -14.31 5.75 30.19
CA PHE A 359 -13.72 6.79 29.37
C PHE A 359 -13.93 6.54 27.87
N ILE A 360 -14.45 7.55 27.17
CA ILE A 360 -14.51 7.59 25.70
C ILE A 360 -13.69 8.82 25.28
N PRO A 361 -12.57 8.65 24.56
CA PRO A 361 -11.76 9.78 24.11
C PRO A 361 -12.55 10.60 23.09
N TYR A 362 -12.24 11.90 22.96
CA TYR A 362 -12.93 12.80 22.03
C TYR A 362 -14.46 12.78 22.16
N ALA A 363 -14.98 12.75 23.40
CA ALA A 363 -16.38 12.45 23.72
C ALA A 363 -17.41 13.30 22.96
N ASN A 364 -17.08 14.54 22.59
CA ASN A 364 -17.98 15.41 21.82
C ASN A 364 -18.25 14.94 20.38
N THR A 365 -17.40 14.07 19.82
CA THR A 365 -17.59 13.45 18.50
C THR A 365 -17.68 11.94 18.62
N LEU A 366 -16.69 11.29 19.22
CA LEU A 366 -16.65 9.83 19.29
C LEU A 366 -17.78 9.24 20.16
N GLY A 367 -18.27 10.01 21.14
CA GLY A 367 -19.41 9.63 21.97
C GLY A 367 -20.74 9.52 21.20
N GLU A 368 -20.82 10.00 19.97
CA GLU A 368 -21.97 9.78 19.08
C GLU A 368 -21.94 8.37 18.45
N TYR A 369 -20.77 7.73 18.39
CA TYR A 369 -20.53 6.46 17.71
C TYR A 369 -20.21 5.31 18.66
N VAL A 370 -19.89 5.61 19.92
CA VAL A 370 -19.53 4.64 20.96
C VAL A 370 -20.48 4.77 22.14
N THR A 371 -21.12 3.67 22.52
CA THR A 371 -22.00 3.62 23.69
C THR A 371 -21.21 3.35 24.98
N ALA A 372 -21.77 3.72 26.13
CA ALA A 372 -21.16 3.42 27.42
C ALA A 372 -21.07 1.91 27.67
N GLU A 373 -22.05 1.15 27.21
CA GLU A 373 -22.08 -0.32 27.27
C GLU A 373 -20.98 -0.94 26.42
N GLU A 374 -20.78 -0.44 25.19
CA GLU A 374 -19.67 -0.86 24.33
C GLU A 374 -18.32 -0.56 24.99
N ALA A 375 -18.13 0.66 25.51
CA ALA A 375 -16.90 1.04 26.19
C ALA A 375 -16.57 0.12 27.37
N ALA A 376 -17.56 -0.15 28.23
CA ALA A 376 -17.40 -1.05 29.36
C ALA A 376 -17.01 -2.48 28.92
N ALA A 377 -17.70 -3.03 27.92
CA ALA A 377 -17.42 -4.36 27.40
C ALA A 377 -16.02 -4.45 26.75
N ARG A 378 -15.64 -3.45 25.96
CA ARG A 378 -14.34 -3.41 25.28
C ARG A 378 -13.17 -3.27 26.26
N TYR A 379 -13.29 -2.46 27.31
CA TYR A 379 -12.26 -2.42 28.35
C TYR A 379 -12.14 -3.72 29.14
N GLU A 380 -13.27 -4.39 29.41
CA GLU A 380 -13.24 -5.72 30.04
C GLU A 380 -12.52 -6.75 29.15
N ASN A 381 -12.78 -6.72 27.84
CA ASN A 381 -12.10 -7.58 26.87
C ASN A 381 -10.60 -7.27 26.78
N LEU A 382 -10.23 -6.00 26.72
CA LEU A 382 -8.83 -5.57 26.69
C LEU A 382 -8.08 -5.99 27.97
N ALA A 383 -8.73 -5.93 29.14
CA ALA A 383 -8.15 -6.44 30.39
C ALA A 383 -7.90 -7.95 30.33
N LYS A 384 -8.87 -8.74 29.84
CA LYS A 384 -8.69 -10.19 29.64
C LYS A 384 -7.57 -10.51 28.65
N PHE A 385 -7.47 -9.72 27.58
CA PHE A 385 -6.42 -9.87 26.58
C PHE A 385 -5.04 -9.59 27.20
N TYR A 386 -4.91 -8.50 27.97
CA TYR A 386 -3.68 -8.19 28.71
C TYR A 386 -3.34 -9.29 29.72
N ASP A 387 -4.30 -9.81 30.48
CA ASP A 387 -4.06 -10.91 31.42
C ASP A 387 -3.60 -12.20 30.73
N ALA A 388 -4.05 -12.44 29.49
CA ALA A 388 -3.71 -13.62 28.71
C ALA A 388 -2.35 -13.52 28.00
N TYR A 389 -2.02 -12.35 27.44
CA TYR A 389 -0.86 -12.17 26.55
C TYR A 389 0.19 -11.17 27.06
N GLY A 390 -0.14 -10.38 28.08
CA GLY A 390 0.76 -9.43 28.75
C GLY A 390 1.00 -8.14 27.97
N HIS A 391 0.21 -7.82 26.95
CA HIS A 391 0.44 -6.67 26.09
C HIS A 391 -0.86 -6.07 25.50
N PHE A 392 -0.72 -4.96 24.77
CA PHE A 392 -1.82 -4.16 24.20
C PHE A 392 -1.92 -4.21 22.66
N TRP A 393 -1.09 -5.04 21.99
CA TRP A 393 -1.17 -5.20 20.53
C TRP A 393 -2.38 -6.02 20.06
N VAL A 394 -3.54 -5.37 20.04
CA VAL A 394 -4.83 -5.92 19.62
C VAL A 394 -5.14 -5.52 18.18
N ASN A 395 -5.30 -6.49 17.29
CA ASN A 395 -5.51 -6.28 15.86
C ASN A 395 -6.65 -7.18 15.33
N THR A 396 -6.82 -7.33 14.01
CA THR A 396 -7.89 -8.16 13.40
C THR A 396 -7.36 -9.34 12.56
N GLY A 397 -6.05 -9.48 12.42
CA GLY A 397 -5.40 -10.42 11.51
C GLY A 397 -5.46 -11.89 11.90
N PRO A 398 -4.90 -12.74 11.02
CA PRO A 398 -5.02 -14.20 11.11
C PRO A 398 -4.20 -14.82 12.25
N PHE A 399 -3.27 -14.05 12.85
CA PHE A 399 -2.48 -14.50 13.99
C PHE A 399 -2.52 -13.51 15.14
N ILE A 400 -2.58 -14.03 16.36
CA ILE A 400 -2.47 -13.25 17.59
C ILE A 400 -1.02 -13.31 18.04
N LEU A 401 -0.44 -12.15 18.40
CA LEU A 401 0.84 -12.11 19.09
C LEU A 401 0.66 -12.77 20.46
N LYS A 402 1.31 -13.91 20.67
CA LYS A 402 1.16 -14.72 21.87
C LYS A 402 2.22 -14.42 22.91
N GLY A 403 3.44 -14.12 22.46
CA GLY A 403 4.58 -13.94 23.35
C GLY A 403 5.66 -13.08 22.70
N VAL A 404 6.26 -12.23 23.53
CA VAL A 404 7.30 -11.28 23.13
C VAL A 404 8.51 -11.52 24.02
N PHE A 405 9.66 -11.81 23.40
CA PHE A 405 10.89 -12.16 24.09
C PHE A 405 12.04 -11.25 23.62
N PRO A 406 12.12 -10.00 24.12
CA PRO A 406 13.08 -9.02 23.62
C PRO A 406 14.54 -9.42 23.86
N VAL A 407 14.84 -10.11 24.97
CA VAL A 407 16.20 -10.55 25.31
C VAL A 407 16.68 -11.64 24.36
N GLU A 408 15.79 -12.59 24.06
CA GLU A 408 16.03 -13.69 23.12
C GLU A 408 15.93 -13.25 21.65
N GLY A 409 15.31 -12.09 21.39
CA GLY A 409 15.05 -11.57 20.05
C GLY A 409 14.06 -12.45 19.29
N SER A 410 12.94 -12.82 19.91
CA SER A 410 11.94 -13.70 19.29
C SER A 410 10.50 -13.31 19.61
N LEU A 411 9.59 -13.69 18.71
CA LEU A 411 8.15 -13.50 18.81
C LEU A 411 7.45 -14.84 18.60
N GLU A 412 6.39 -15.07 19.36
CA GLU A 412 5.49 -16.21 19.17
C GLU A 412 4.12 -15.71 18.71
N PHE A 413 3.60 -16.34 17.66
CA PHE A 413 2.26 -16.09 17.15
C PHE A 413 1.43 -17.37 17.21
N VAL A 414 0.12 -17.22 17.45
CA VAL A 414 -0.85 -18.31 17.42
C VAL A 414 -1.98 -17.97 16.46
N ARG A 415 -2.59 -18.98 15.83
CA ARG A 415 -3.73 -18.75 14.93
C ARG A 415 -4.88 -18.06 15.67
N ASN A 416 -5.45 -17.03 15.04
CA ASN A 416 -6.71 -16.44 15.45
C ASN A 416 -7.86 -17.35 14.98
N GLU A 417 -8.47 -18.08 15.91
CA GLU A 417 -9.58 -18.99 15.61
C GLU A 417 -10.87 -18.25 15.16
N ALA A 418 -11.01 -16.97 15.53
CA ALA A 418 -12.14 -16.13 15.15
C ALA A 418 -11.96 -15.43 13.79
N TYR A 419 -10.81 -15.63 13.13
CA TYR A 419 -10.54 -15.01 11.84
C TYR A 419 -11.56 -15.47 10.77
N PRO A 420 -12.28 -14.55 10.10
CA PRO A 420 -13.46 -14.90 9.31
C PRO A 420 -13.13 -15.53 7.96
N ASP A 421 -11.97 -15.20 7.37
CA ASP A 421 -11.64 -15.68 6.03
C ASP A 421 -11.06 -17.10 6.03
N SER A 422 -11.39 -17.83 4.96
CA SER A 422 -10.77 -19.12 4.69
C SER A 422 -9.27 -18.97 4.37
N ALA A 423 -8.46 -19.90 4.85
CA ALA A 423 -7.01 -19.94 4.60
C ALA A 423 -6.62 -20.06 3.11
N ASN A 424 -7.57 -20.36 2.22
CA ASN A 424 -7.34 -20.41 0.77
C ASN A 424 -7.72 -19.14 0.01
N LYS A 425 -8.29 -18.11 0.65
CA LYS A 425 -8.71 -16.83 0.02
C LYS A 425 -7.61 -16.24 -0.88
N TRP A 426 -6.38 -16.24 -0.37
CA TRP A 426 -5.20 -15.67 -1.03
C TRP A 426 -4.28 -16.71 -1.68
N ALA A 427 -4.69 -17.98 -1.79
CA ALA A 427 -3.82 -19.06 -2.25
C ALA A 427 -3.31 -18.88 -3.69
N ARG A 428 -4.00 -18.10 -4.52
CA ARG A 428 -3.60 -17.77 -5.90
C ARG A 428 -2.27 -17.02 -5.99
N PHE A 429 -1.82 -16.38 -4.91
CA PHE A 429 -0.55 -15.64 -4.86
C PHE A 429 0.65 -16.49 -4.41
N SER A 430 0.54 -17.82 -4.46
CA SER A 430 1.67 -18.70 -4.08
C SER A 430 2.83 -18.62 -5.07
N GLU A 431 2.57 -18.28 -6.34
CA GLU A 431 3.58 -18.19 -7.39
C GLU A 431 3.15 -17.17 -8.46
N PRO A 432 4.03 -16.25 -8.90
CA PRO A 432 3.71 -15.30 -9.94
C PRO A 432 3.62 -15.98 -11.31
N LYS A 433 2.72 -15.47 -12.16
CA LYS A 433 2.53 -15.95 -13.52
C LYS A 433 3.51 -15.30 -14.51
N ILE A 434 4.81 -15.39 -14.24
CA ILE A 434 5.87 -14.81 -15.09
C ILE A 434 5.86 -15.53 -16.44
N ALA A 435 5.79 -14.79 -17.55
CA ALA A 435 5.72 -15.38 -18.88
C ALA A 435 7.09 -15.94 -19.32
N ASP A 436 7.08 -17.13 -19.90
CA ASP A 436 8.17 -17.68 -20.69
C ASP A 436 7.96 -17.26 -22.16
N VAL A 437 8.90 -16.49 -22.70
CA VAL A 437 8.81 -15.92 -24.05
C VAL A 437 9.88 -16.52 -24.95
N SER A 438 9.50 -16.90 -26.16
CA SER A 438 10.45 -17.29 -27.20
C SER A 438 10.10 -16.64 -28.53
N LEU A 439 11.12 -16.32 -29.32
CA LEU A 439 11.01 -15.70 -30.63
C LEU A 439 11.62 -16.65 -31.68
N ASP A 440 10.89 -16.91 -32.76
CA ASP A 440 11.35 -17.68 -33.92
C ASP A 440 11.09 -16.94 -35.23
N GLY A 441 11.86 -17.23 -36.27
CA GLY A 441 11.71 -16.54 -37.55
C GLY A 441 12.89 -16.75 -38.51
N PRO A 442 12.94 -16.00 -39.62
CA PRO A 442 14.01 -16.14 -40.60
C PRO A 442 15.33 -15.60 -40.05
N GLY A 443 16.35 -16.45 -39.93
CA GLY A 443 17.73 -16.02 -39.62
C GLY A 443 18.40 -15.20 -40.74
N ARG A 444 17.74 -15.07 -41.90
CA ARG A 444 18.18 -14.25 -43.04
C ARG A 444 16.98 -13.52 -43.64
N VAL A 445 17.08 -12.21 -43.75
CA VAL A 445 16.05 -11.36 -44.34
C VAL A 445 16.68 -10.65 -45.55
N LYS A 446 15.96 -10.64 -46.67
CA LYS A 446 16.41 -9.86 -47.82
C LYS A 446 15.97 -8.41 -47.65
N ILE A 447 16.86 -7.46 -47.90
CA ILE A 447 16.58 -6.03 -47.75
C ILE A 447 15.41 -5.65 -48.68
N GLY A 448 14.37 -5.07 -48.08
CA GLY A 448 13.14 -4.66 -48.77
C GLY A 448 12.09 -5.75 -48.96
N ASP A 449 12.37 -7.00 -48.58
CA ASP A 449 11.36 -8.07 -48.53
C ASP A 449 10.67 -8.07 -47.16
N GLU A 450 9.44 -8.58 -47.11
CA GLU A 450 8.72 -8.81 -45.86
C GLU A 450 9.36 -9.96 -45.07
N ALA A 451 9.41 -9.83 -43.75
CA ALA A 451 9.86 -10.88 -42.86
C ALA A 451 8.91 -11.05 -41.67
N THR A 452 8.56 -12.30 -41.37
CA THR A 452 7.61 -12.64 -40.32
C THR A 452 8.31 -13.41 -39.20
N PHE A 453 8.09 -12.98 -37.97
CA PHE A 453 8.62 -13.62 -36.76
C PHE A 453 7.45 -14.04 -35.86
N GLU A 454 7.56 -15.22 -35.27
CA GLU A 454 6.57 -15.79 -34.36
C GLU A 454 7.04 -15.63 -32.92
N VAL A 455 6.15 -15.15 -32.06
CA VAL A 455 6.37 -14.99 -30.63
C VAL A 455 5.49 -16.00 -29.90
N SER A 456 6.11 -16.88 -29.12
CA SER A 456 5.39 -17.77 -28.22
C SER A 456 5.48 -17.23 -26.80
N VAL A 457 4.34 -17.14 -26.12
CA VAL A 457 4.21 -16.67 -24.74
C VAL A 457 3.50 -17.76 -23.95
N THR A 458 4.17 -18.33 -22.95
CA THR A 458 3.64 -19.45 -22.17
C THR A 458 3.83 -19.23 -20.68
N TYR A 459 3.11 -20.00 -19.87
CA TYR A 459 3.37 -20.12 -18.44
C TYR A 459 3.33 -21.60 -18.07
N LYS A 460 4.44 -22.13 -17.54
CA LYS A 460 4.58 -23.57 -17.24
C LYS A 460 4.28 -24.48 -18.44
N GLY A 461 4.58 -23.99 -19.64
CA GLY A 461 4.38 -24.71 -20.90
C GLY A 461 2.98 -24.61 -21.50
N ASP A 462 2.01 -24.04 -20.78
CA ASP A 462 0.66 -23.77 -21.31
C ASP A 462 0.62 -22.40 -22.00
N PRO A 463 -0.19 -22.22 -23.07
CA PRO A 463 -0.37 -20.92 -23.71
C PRO A 463 -0.83 -19.85 -22.73
N TYR A 464 -0.18 -18.68 -22.75
CA TYR A 464 -0.55 -17.58 -21.87
C TYR A 464 -1.87 -16.94 -22.35
N PRO A 465 -2.90 -16.77 -21.49
CA PRO A 465 -4.17 -16.18 -21.90
C PRO A 465 -3.97 -14.75 -22.41
N ALA A 466 -4.45 -14.45 -23.63
CA ALA A 466 -4.27 -13.13 -24.22
C ALA A 466 -4.99 -12.01 -23.42
N ALA A 467 -6.07 -12.36 -22.72
CA ALA A 467 -6.81 -11.44 -21.84
C ALA A 467 -6.00 -10.98 -20.61
N GLU A 468 -4.90 -11.66 -20.27
CA GLU A 468 -4.01 -11.29 -19.17
C GLU A 468 -2.72 -10.59 -19.66
N ILE A 469 -2.56 -10.38 -20.97
CA ILE A 469 -1.41 -9.68 -21.55
C ILE A 469 -1.77 -8.21 -21.79
N GLY A 470 -0.93 -7.31 -21.29
CA GLY A 470 -1.07 -5.87 -21.53
C GLY A 470 -0.56 -5.47 -22.91
N GLU A 471 0.68 -5.83 -23.22
CA GLU A 471 1.32 -5.51 -24.50
C GLU A 471 2.35 -6.58 -24.88
N VAL A 472 2.44 -6.92 -26.17
CA VAL A 472 3.61 -7.58 -26.77
C VAL A 472 4.22 -6.58 -27.74
N LYS A 473 5.40 -6.07 -27.41
CA LYS A 473 6.06 -5.02 -28.17
C LYS A 473 7.35 -5.52 -28.77
N TYR A 474 7.57 -5.28 -30.06
CA TYR A 474 8.84 -5.57 -30.71
C TYR A 474 9.70 -4.31 -30.85
N LEU A 475 11.01 -4.53 -30.88
CA LEU A 475 12.07 -3.56 -31.13
C LEU A 475 13.01 -4.17 -32.17
N VAL A 476 13.38 -3.40 -33.19
CA VAL A 476 14.36 -3.81 -34.21
C VAL A 476 15.56 -2.90 -34.13
N PHE A 477 16.73 -3.49 -33.91
CA PHE A 477 18.02 -2.83 -33.86
C PHE A 477 18.84 -3.21 -35.08
N ASP A 478 19.50 -2.22 -35.67
CA ASP A 478 20.45 -2.45 -36.75
C ASP A 478 21.79 -3.00 -36.23
N SER A 479 22.74 -3.23 -37.15
CA SER A 479 24.09 -3.72 -36.81
C SER A 479 24.95 -2.76 -35.98
N GLU A 480 24.54 -1.50 -35.86
CA GLU A 480 25.18 -0.49 -35.00
C GLU A 480 24.46 -0.35 -33.65
N SER A 481 23.46 -1.20 -33.38
CA SER A 481 22.59 -1.15 -32.20
C SER A 481 21.69 0.10 -32.12
N ASN A 482 21.43 0.77 -33.25
CA ASN A 482 20.43 1.83 -33.31
C ASN A 482 19.03 1.20 -33.39
N LEU A 483 18.07 1.74 -32.64
CA LEU A 483 16.66 1.35 -32.76
C LEU A 483 16.07 1.93 -34.05
N ILE A 484 15.70 1.08 -35.01
CA ILE A 484 15.20 1.50 -36.33
C ILE A 484 13.69 1.29 -36.53
N ALA A 485 13.07 0.41 -35.73
CA ALA A 485 11.64 0.19 -35.72
C ALA A 485 11.17 -0.37 -34.38
N SER A 486 9.92 -0.09 -34.03
CA SER A 486 9.23 -0.68 -32.89
C SER A 486 7.73 -0.67 -33.13
N GLY A 487 7.00 -1.62 -32.55
CA GLY A 487 5.54 -1.66 -32.66
C GLY A 487 4.96 -2.81 -31.86
N PRO A 488 3.62 -2.95 -31.83
CA PRO A 488 2.98 -4.10 -31.23
C PRO A 488 3.14 -5.35 -32.12
N ALA A 489 3.21 -6.52 -31.51
CA ALA A 489 3.00 -7.80 -32.20
C ALA A 489 1.50 -8.09 -32.31
N GLU A 490 1.09 -8.72 -33.40
CA GLU A 490 -0.30 -9.08 -33.65
C GLU A 490 -0.66 -10.38 -32.93
N LEU A 491 -1.75 -10.38 -32.17
CA LEU A 491 -2.28 -11.58 -31.53
C LEU A 491 -2.82 -12.55 -32.60
N VAL A 492 -2.35 -13.79 -32.58
CA VAL A 492 -2.86 -14.87 -33.45
C VAL A 492 -3.87 -15.72 -32.69
N GLU A 493 -3.47 -16.22 -31.53
CA GLU A 493 -4.27 -16.97 -30.56
C GLU A 493 -3.60 -16.87 -29.19
N ASP A 494 -4.25 -17.38 -28.13
CA ASP A 494 -3.64 -17.40 -26.80
C ASP A 494 -2.22 -17.98 -26.85
N GLY A 495 -1.28 -17.26 -26.25
CA GLY A 495 0.15 -17.59 -26.21
C GLY A 495 0.90 -17.47 -27.54
N LYS A 496 0.30 -16.94 -28.61
CA LYS A 496 0.97 -16.76 -29.91
C LYS A 496 0.73 -15.39 -30.52
N TYR A 497 1.82 -14.72 -30.86
CA TYR A 497 1.82 -13.43 -31.51
C TYR A 497 2.74 -13.45 -32.73
N GLN A 498 2.56 -12.48 -33.62
CA GLN A 498 3.32 -12.37 -34.85
C GLN A 498 3.85 -10.94 -35.03
N VAL A 499 5.12 -10.83 -35.43
CA VAL A 499 5.73 -9.57 -35.85
C VAL A 499 5.98 -9.65 -37.35
N VAL A 500 5.36 -8.75 -38.10
CA VAL A 500 5.56 -8.63 -39.55
C VAL A 500 6.39 -7.38 -39.83
N LEU A 501 7.64 -7.56 -40.24
CA LEU A 501 8.50 -6.48 -40.70
C LEU A 501 8.24 -6.26 -42.20
N GLY A 502 7.52 -5.19 -42.50
CA GLY A 502 7.28 -4.76 -43.88
C GLY A 502 8.54 -4.22 -44.57
N SER A 503 8.45 -4.05 -45.89
CA SER A 503 9.52 -3.50 -46.73
C SER A 503 10.00 -2.11 -46.30
N ASP A 504 9.14 -1.34 -45.63
CA ASP A 504 9.43 -0.01 -45.09
C ASP A 504 10.36 -0.05 -43.86
N VAL A 505 10.40 -1.18 -43.16
CA VAL A 505 11.34 -1.45 -42.07
C VAL A 505 12.58 -2.15 -42.63
N THR A 506 12.41 -3.27 -43.33
CA THR A 506 13.54 -4.08 -43.81
C THR A 506 14.36 -3.37 -44.88
N GLY A 507 13.76 -2.42 -45.63
CA GLY A 507 14.47 -1.57 -46.58
C GLY A 507 15.35 -0.49 -45.95
N LYS A 508 15.20 -0.21 -44.65
CA LYS A 508 16.08 0.71 -43.90
C LYS A 508 17.33 0.01 -43.36
N LEU A 509 17.34 -1.33 -43.38
CA LEU A 509 18.47 -2.12 -42.87
C LEU A 509 19.61 -2.13 -43.87
N GLU A 510 20.83 -2.01 -43.34
CA GLU A 510 22.04 -2.30 -44.11
C GLU A 510 22.38 -3.80 -44.04
N ALA A 511 23.28 -4.25 -44.91
CA ALA A 511 23.75 -5.63 -44.89
C ALA A 511 24.58 -5.87 -43.63
N GLY A 512 24.10 -6.74 -42.73
CA GLY A 512 24.71 -6.92 -41.42
C GLY A 512 23.87 -7.81 -40.49
N SER A 513 24.40 -8.05 -39.29
CA SER A 513 23.65 -8.72 -38.22
C SER A 513 22.75 -7.70 -37.54
N ASN A 514 21.45 -7.96 -37.50
CA ASN A 514 20.45 -7.13 -36.86
C ASN A 514 19.80 -7.93 -35.73
N ARG A 515 19.19 -7.23 -34.77
CA ARG A 515 18.51 -7.87 -33.63
C ARG A 515 17.05 -7.47 -33.61
N ILE A 516 16.18 -8.46 -33.48
CA ILE A 516 14.79 -8.24 -33.09
C ILE A 516 14.65 -8.68 -31.63
N GLU A 517 13.98 -7.86 -30.83
CA GLU A 517 13.70 -8.10 -29.42
C GLU A 517 12.20 -7.91 -29.20
N VAL A 518 11.60 -8.77 -28.40
CA VAL A 518 10.20 -8.67 -27.97
C VAL A 518 10.14 -8.56 -26.46
N ALA A 519 9.36 -7.60 -25.99
CA ALA A 519 9.01 -7.38 -24.60
C ALA A 519 7.53 -7.71 -24.41
N VAL A 520 7.22 -8.54 -23.42
CA VAL A 520 5.86 -8.95 -23.07
C VAL A 520 5.54 -8.41 -21.68
N THR A 521 4.49 -7.61 -21.57
CA THR A 521 3.96 -7.10 -20.29
C THR A 521 2.67 -7.83 -19.94
N SER A 522 2.56 -8.27 -18.69
CA SER A 522 1.38 -8.94 -18.17
C SER A 522 0.55 -7.97 -17.32
N LEU A 523 -0.77 -8.13 -17.33
CA LEU A 523 -1.69 -7.44 -16.42
C LEU A 523 -1.71 -8.06 -15.01
N VAL A 524 -1.16 -9.26 -14.85
CA VAL A 524 -1.18 -10.01 -13.58
C VAL A 524 0.21 -10.15 -12.93
N VAL A 525 1.27 -9.65 -13.59
CA VAL A 525 2.64 -9.60 -13.07
C VAL A 525 3.39 -8.40 -13.66
N SER A 526 3.95 -7.55 -12.80
CA SER A 526 4.63 -6.29 -13.16
C SER A 526 6.07 -6.43 -13.67
N ILE A 527 6.58 -7.66 -13.80
CA ILE A 527 7.88 -7.94 -14.41
C ILE A 527 7.67 -8.30 -15.88
N PRO A 528 8.19 -7.50 -16.83
CA PRO A 528 8.15 -7.87 -18.23
C PRO A 528 9.08 -9.05 -18.53
N SER A 529 8.67 -9.86 -19.50
CA SER A 529 9.48 -10.96 -20.05
C SER A 529 10.01 -10.59 -21.42
N PHE A 530 11.22 -11.04 -21.74
CA PHE A 530 11.91 -10.67 -22.98
C PHE A 530 12.38 -11.90 -23.75
N ALA A 531 12.40 -11.79 -25.07
CA ALA A 531 13.14 -12.70 -25.94
C ALA A 531 13.75 -11.91 -27.10
N ASP A 532 14.91 -12.32 -27.55
CA ASP A 532 15.58 -11.71 -28.70
C ASP A 532 16.14 -12.75 -29.65
N MET A 533 16.33 -12.33 -30.90
CA MET A 533 16.91 -13.13 -31.97
C MET A 533 17.74 -12.24 -32.89
N GLU A 534 18.89 -12.76 -33.33
CA GLU A 534 19.66 -12.16 -34.42
C GLU A 534 19.20 -12.68 -35.79
N PHE A 535 19.18 -11.79 -36.78
CA PHE A 535 18.98 -12.14 -38.19
C PHE A 535 19.90 -11.33 -39.08
N VAL A 536 20.31 -11.90 -40.22
CA VAL A 536 21.22 -11.23 -41.16
C VAL A 536 20.44 -10.62 -42.30
N SER A 537 20.59 -9.31 -42.51
CA SER A 537 20.06 -8.64 -43.70
C SER A 537 21.02 -8.81 -44.87
N VAL A 538 20.50 -9.22 -46.04
CA VAL A 538 21.27 -9.43 -47.27
C VAL A 538 20.62 -8.71 -48.46
N PRO A 539 21.40 -8.24 -49.46
CA PRO A 539 20.85 -7.55 -50.64
C PRO A 539 19.89 -8.38 -51.50
#